data_AF-A0A662Q197-F1
#
_entry.id   AF-A0A662Q197-F1
#
_cell.length_a   1.000
_cell.length_b   1.000
_cell.length_c   1.000
_cell.angle_alpha   90.00
_cell.angle_beta   90.00
_cell.angle_gamma   90.00
#
_symmetry.space_group_name_H-M   'P 1'
#
loop_
_entity.id
_entity.type
_entity.pdbx_description
1 polymer ?
#
loop_
_entity_poly.entity_id
_entity_poly.type
_entity_poly.pdbx_seq_one_letter_code
_entity_poly.pdbx_strand_id
1 'polypeptide(L)'
;MIRRDEVLEAVERYSMDDLRIGVLGSHSALEICRGAKDEGFKTIVVCQRGREKTYAKYYRSRRRFGRELGVVDEVIVLDKFKDMLDERIQGELRSKNALFVPHRSLCVYVGYQALENEFKVPILGNRFLLKVEERDVERNQYYLMEKAGIPYPKIFKDPSEIDRLVLVKAPEAARGFERAFFLAASPREFEEKAEELLRKGMITEEGLERAVIE
;
A
#
# COMPACT_ATOMS: atom_id res chain seq x y z
N MET A 1 -4.77 -0.29 -19.50
CA MET A 1 -3.51 -0.06 -18.78
C MET A 1 -2.97 1.30 -19.17
N ILE A 2 -2.80 2.18 -18.20
CA ILE A 2 -2.24 3.52 -18.41
C ILE A 2 -0.84 3.35 -18.95
N ARG A 3 -0.57 3.97 -20.10
CA ARG A 3 0.73 3.86 -20.76
C ARG A 3 1.70 4.89 -20.20
N ARG A 4 2.99 4.64 -20.37
CA ARG A 4 4.04 5.54 -19.87
C ARG A 4 3.98 6.91 -20.55
N ASP A 5 3.74 6.94 -21.85
CA ASP A 5 3.57 8.16 -22.64
C ASP A 5 2.40 9.02 -22.13
N GLU A 6 1.25 8.42 -21.80
CA GLU A 6 0.11 9.15 -21.22
C GLU A 6 0.48 9.87 -19.90
N VAL A 7 1.29 9.22 -19.05
CA VAL A 7 1.78 9.83 -17.81
C VAL A 7 2.81 10.93 -18.09
N LEU A 8 3.70 10.73 -19.06
CA LEU A 8 4.71 11.72 -19.44
C LEU A 8 4.06 12.98 -20.02
N GLU A 9 3.06 12.84 -20.89
CA GLU A 9 2.29 13.96 -21.43
C GLU A 9 1.61 14.78 -20.32
N ALA A 10 1.17 14.14 -19.24
CA ALA A 10 0.62 14.84 -18.08
C ALA A 10 1.71 15.64 -17.34
N VAL A 11 2.89 15.04 -17.14
CA VAL A 11 4.04 15.68 -16.46
C VAL A 11 4.62 16.83 -17.30
N GLU A 12 4.67 16.71 -18.63
CA GLU A 12 5.14 17.77 -19.53
C GLU A 12 4.31 19.05 -19.43
N ARG A 13 3.05 18.95 -18.99
CA ARG A 13 2.16 20.10 -18.75
C ARG A 13 2.33 20.72 -17.37
N TYR A 14 3.08 20.09 -16.48
CA TYR A 14 3.28 20.60 -15.12
C TYR A 14 4.26 21.77 -15.11
N SER A 15 4.00 22.73 -14.22
CA SER A 15 5.01 23.74 -13.87
C SER A 15 6.05 23.11 -12.93
N MET A 16 7.30 23.02 -13.41
CA MET A 16 8.41 22.45 -12.64
C MET A 16 8.72 23.24 -11.35
N ASP A 17 8.44 24.55 -11.34
CA ASP A 17 8.66 25.43 -10.19
C ASP A 17 7.54 25.38 -9.14
N ASP A 18 6.43 24.69 -9.42
CA ASP A 18 5.29 24.56 -8.50
C ASP A 18 4.78 23.11 -8.42
N LEU A 19 5.71 22.16 -8.46
CA LEU A 19 5.44 20.75 -8.18
C LEU A 19 4.98 20.57 -6.73
N ARG A 20 4.03 19.64 -6.53
CA ARG A 20 3.53 19.27 -5.21
C ARG A 20 3.62 17.78 -5.00
N ILE A 21 3.93 17.37 -3.78
CA ILE A 21 3.92 15.96 -3.39
C ILE A 21 2.53 15.60 -2.87
N GLY A 22 1.83 14.76 -3.64
CA GLY A 22 0.54 14.20 -3.29
C GLY A 22 0.68 12.87 -2.55
N VAL A 23 -0.14 12.63 -1.53
CA VAL A 23 -0.16 11.35 -0.81
C VAL A 23 -1.55 11.05 -0.25
N LEU A 24 -1.90 9.77 -0.11
CA LEU A 24 -3.15 9.37 0.55
C LEU A 24 -2.98 9.50 2.07
N GLY A 25 -3.97 10.04 2.78
CA GLY A 25 -3.92 10.31 4.22
C GLY A 25 -3.99 9.06 5.10
N SER A 26 -2.98 8.19 5.03
CA SER A 26 -2.79 7.00 5.86
C SER A 26 -1.33 6.54 5.85
N HIS A 27 -1.03 5.41 6.50
CA HIS A 27 0.29 4.77 6.50
C HIS A 27 1.43 5.73 6.88
N SER A 28 2.21 6.17 5.89
CA SER A 28 3.42 6.98 6.03
C SER A 28 3.27 8.40 5.48
N ALA A 29 2.02 8.90 5.40
CA ALA A 29 1.73 10.19 4.80
C ALA A 29 2.42 11.37 5.49
N LEU A 30 2.57 11.33 6.82
CA LEU A 30 3.22 12.43 7.56
C LEU A 30 4.73 12.46 7.30
N GLU A 31 5.38 11.31 7.21
CA GLU A 31 6.79 11.17 6.91
C GLU A 31 7.09 11.61 5.48
N ILE A 32 6.24 11.18 4.52
CA ILE A 32 6.32 11.63 3.12
C ILE A 32 6.15 13.15 3.05
N CYS A 33 5.14 13.70 3.73
CA CYS A 33 4.93 15.14 3.77
C CYS A 33 6.11 15.87 4.40
N ARG A 34 6.70 15.32 5.47
CA ARG A 34 7.86 15.91 6.13
C ARG A 34 9.06 15.97 5.20
N GLY A 35 9.41 14.85 4.58
CA GLY A 35 10.51 14.79 3.61
C GLY A 35 10.28 15.74 2.43
N ALA A 36 9.06 15.82 1.91
CA ALA A 36 8.71 16.77 0.86
C ALA A 36 8.95 18.23 1.27
N LYS A 37 8.58 18.61 2.50
CA LYS A 37 8.81 19.96 3.04
C LYS A 37 10.30 20.27 3.25
N ASP A 38 11.07 19.28 3.72
CA ASP A 38 12.51 19.42 3.90
C ASP A 38 13.22 19.65 2.54
N GLU A 39 12.68 19.10 1.46
CA GLU A 39 13.12 19.32 0.07
C GLU A 39 12.45 20.54 -0.63
N GLY A 40 11.67 21.34 0.11
CA GLY A 40 11.07 22.58 -0.40
C GLY A 40 9.78 22.41 -1.22
N PHE A 41 9.22 21.21 -1.32
CA PHE A 41 7.95 20.98 -2.01
C PHE A 41 6.75 21.29 -1.13
N LYS A 42 5.65 21.72 -1.76
CA LYS A 42 4.34 21.78 -1.09
C LYS A 42 3.69 20.39 -1.07
N THR A 43 2.83 20.14 -0.09
CA THR A 43 2.20 18.84 0.12
C THR A 43 0.68 18.87 -0.02
N ILE A 44 0.11 17.84 -0.67
CA ILE A 44 -1.32 17.60 -0.74
C ILE A 44 -1.62 16.24 -0.13
N VAL A 45 -2.50 16.20 0.88
CA VAL A 45 -2.96 14.94 1.46
C VAL A 45 -4.42 14.70 1.08
N VAL A 46 -4.70 13.57 0.45
CA VAL A 46 -6.06 13.13 0.13
C VAL A 46 -6.59 12.26 1.26
N CYS A 47 -7.56 12.77 2.02
CA CYS A 47 -8.15 12.12 3.18
C CYS A 47 -9.53 11.54 2.88
N GLN A 48 -9.95 10.58 3.71
CA GLN A 48 -11.33 10.14 3.78
C GLN A 48 -12.03 10.82 4.96
N ARG A 49 -13.32 11.16 4.79
CA ARG A 49 -14.16 11.72 5.84
C ARG A 49 -14.13 10.85 7.11
N GLY A 50 -13.95 11.50 8.26
CA GLY A 50 -13.75 10.88 9.56
C GLY A 50 -12.28 10.52 9.87
N ARG A 51 -11.36 10.63 8.90
CA ARG A 51 -9.93 10.30 9.04
C ARG A 51 -9.01 11.49 8.73
N GLU A 52 -9.56 12.65 8.44
CA GLU A 52 -8.84 13.85 7.99
C GLU A 52 -8.22 14.68 9.12
N LYS A 53 -8.71 14.55 10.36
CA LYS A 53 -8.37 15.46 11.48
C LYS A 53 -6.86 15.58 11.74
N THR A 54 -6.13 14.47 11.61
CA THR A 54 -4.66 14.43 11.70
C THR A 54 -4.02 15.44 10.74
N TYR A 55 -4.41 15.39 9.47
CA TYR A 55 -3.81 16.18 8.39
C TYR A 55 -4.41 17.59 8.29
N ALA A 56 -5.73 17.71 8.43
CA ALA A 56 -6.47 18.96 8.26
C ALA A 56 -6.33 19.92 9.45
N LYS A 57 -6.02 19.42 10.65
CA LYS A 57 -5.94 20.24 11.87
C LYS A 57 -4.58 20.17 12.56
N TYR A 58 -4.10 18.97 12.89
CA TYR A 58 -2.95 18.83 13.77
C TYR A 58 -1.62 19.06 13.05
N TYR A 59 -1.49 18.54 11.82
CA TYR A 59 -0.28 18.67 10.99
C TYR A 59 -0.43 19.66 9.83
N ARG A 60 -1.52 20.42 9.81
CA ARG A 60 -1.74 21.48 8.83
C ARG A 60 -0.63 22.53 8.91
N SER A 61 -0.03 22.83 7.76
CA SER A 61 0.97 23.88 7.64
C SER A 61 0.39 25.24 8.02
N ARG A 62 1.09 25.95 8.88
CA ARG A 62 0.72 27.27 9.36
C ARG A 62 1.94 28.03 9.88
N ARG A 63 1.89 29.35 9.78
CA ARG A 63 2.92 30.21 10.38
C ARG A 63 2.51 30.62 11.78
N ARG A 64 3.38 30.40 12.77
CA ARG A 64 3.16 30.84 14.16
C ARG A 64 4.47 31.33 14.75
N PHE A 65 4.46 32.53 15.34
CA PHE A 65 5.65 33.16 15.94
C PHE A 65 6.86 33.18 14.99
N GLY A 66 6.64 33.51 13.72
CA GLY A 66 7.69 33.58 12.70
C GLY A 66 8.17 32.23 12.16
N ARG A 67 7.76 31.09 12.76
CA ARG A 67 8.14 29.74 12.34
C ARG A 67 7.03 29.08 11.52
N GLU A 68 7.42 28.28 10.54
CA GLU A 68 6.51 27.37 9.85
C GLU A 68 6.34 26.10 10.69
N LEU A 69 5.09 25.73 10.96
CA LEU A 69 4.71 24.55 11.73
C LEU A 69 3.80 23.68 10.88
N GLY A 70 3.86 22.37 11.07
CA GLY A 70 3.08 21.41 10.28
C GLY A 70 3.80 21.01 8.99
N VAL A 71 3.25 19.98 8.34
CA VAL A 71 3.83 19.39 7.12
C VAL A 71 2.81 19.22 6.00
N VAL A 72 1.53 19.58 6.23
CA VAL A 72 0.44 19.39 5.28
C VAL A 72 -0.08 20.73 4.76
N ASP A 73 0.24 21.10 3.53
CA ASP A 73 -0.15 22.39 2.95
C ASP A 73 -1.56 22.40 2.38
N GLU A 74 -2.03 21.27 1.85
CA GLU A 74 -3.34 21.12 1.22
C GLU A 74 -3.99 19.80 1.64
N VAL A 75 -5.31 19.80 1.83
CA VAL A 75 -6.08 18.59 2.17
C VAL A 75 -7.30 18.52 1.28
N ILE A 76 -7.46 17.40 0.60
CA ILE A 76 -8.67 17.07 -0.17
C ILE A 76 -9.42 16.00 0.63
N VAL A 77 -10.66 16.26 1.03
CA VAL A 77 -11.46 15.29 1.81
C VAL A 77 -12.51 14.66 0.91
N LEU A 78 -12.45 13.33 0.80
CA LEU A 78 -13.37 12.49 0.02
C LEU A 78 -14.29 11.72 0.96
N ASP A 79 -15.43 11.23 0.45
CA ASP A 79 -16.31 10.36 1.24
C ASP A 79 -15.72 8.96 1.38
N LYS A 80 -15.11 8.43 0.32
CA LYS A 80 -14.31 7.22 0.31
C LYS A 80 -12.98 7.44 -0.42
N PHE A 81 -11.92 6.77 0.01
CA PHE A 81 -10.63 6.82 -0.69
C PHE A 81 -10.72 6.38 -2.16
N LYS A 82 -11.62 5.46 -2.50
CA LYS A 82 -11.82 5.02 -3.89
C LYS A 82 -12.33 6.14 -4.81
N ASP A 83 -12.95 7.19 -4.24
CA ASP A 83 -13.42 8.35 -5.00
C ASP A 83 -12.25 9.18 -5.58
N MET A 84 -11.00 8.86 -5.22
CA MET A 84 -9.81 9.37 -5.90
C MET A 84 -9.77 9.05 -7.39
N LEU A 85 -10.51 8.04 -7.83
CA LEU A 85 -10.64 7.66 -9.24
C LEU A 85 -11.57 8.59 -10.02
N ASP A 86 -12.38 9.43 -9.36
CA ASP A 86 -13.21 10.44 -10.02
C ASP A 86 -12.31 11.41 -10.82
N GLU A 87 -12.60 11.57 -12.11
CA GLU A 87 -11.86 12.44 -13.02
C GLU A 87 -11.81 13.89 -12.51
N ARG A 88 -12.82 14.36 -11.77
CA ARG A 88 -12.78 15.67 -11.13
C ARG A 88 -11.66 15.77 -10.09
N ILE A 89 -11.51 14.74 -9.25
CA ILE A 89 -10.46 14.69 -8.22
C ILE A 89 -9.09 14.53 -8.86
N GLN A 90 -8.97 13.65 -9.84
CA GLN A 90 -7.72 13.46 -10.57
C GLN A 90 -7.31 14.74 -11.34
N GLY A 91 -8.28 15.42 -11.95
CA GLY A 91 -8.09 16.71 -12.62
C GLY A 91 -7.63 17.81 -11.66
N GLU A 92 -8.19 17.86 -10.44
CA GLU A 92 -7.73 18.77 -9.38
C GLU A 92 -6.28 18.47 -8.96
N LEU A 93 -5.91 17.19 -8.80
CA LEU A 93 -4.54 16.81 -8.48
C LEU A 93 -3.56 17.19 -9.61
N ARG A 94 -3.93 16.94 -10.87
CA ARG A 94 -3.09 17.28 -12.02
C ARG A 94 -2.95 18.78 -12.24
N SER A 95 -4.02 19.56 -12.05
CA SER A 95 -3.95 21.03 -12.17
C SER A 95 -3.08 21.68 -11.08
N LYS A 96 -2.88 20.98 -9.96
CA LYS A 96 -1.97 21.37 -8.88
C LYS A 96 -0.53 20.85 -9.07
N ASN A 97 -0.20 20.30 -10.24
CA ASN A 97 1.10 19.68 -10.53
C ASN A 97 1.49 18.57 -9.53
N ALA A 98 0.51 17.79 -9.05
CA ALA A 98 0.76 16.78 -8.03
C ALA A 98 1.49 15.58 -8.62
N LEU A 99 2.63 15.23 -8.00
CA LEU A 99 3.32 13.96 -8.13
C LEU A 99 2.94 13.08 -6.94
N PHE A 100 2.29 11.95 -7.18
CA PHE A 100 1.73 11.13 -6.12
C PHE A 100 2.73 10.08 -5.62
N VAL A 101 2.99 10.06 -4.32
CA VAL A 101 3.84 9.04 -3.70
C VAL A 101 2.95 7.88 -3.24
N PRO A 102 3.11 6.67 -3.80
CA PRO A 102 2.30 5.52 -3.41
C PRO A 102 2.81 4.91 -2.10
N HIS A 103 1.90 4.31 -1.35
CA HIS A 103 2.20 3.43 -0.21
C HIS A 103 1.11 2.37 -0.06
N ARG A 104 1.26 1.43 0.87
CA ARG A 104 0.38 0.27 1.03
C ARG A 104 -1.11 0.64 1.08
N SER A 105 -1.49 1.63 1.89
CA SER A 105 -2.90 2.02 2.00
C SER A 105 -3.51 2.56 0.70
N LEU A 106 -2.74 3.20 -0.19
CA LEU A 106 -3.24 3.57 -1.53
C LEU A 106 -3.66 2.32 -2.28
N CYS A 107 -2.78 1.33 -2.31
CA CYS A 107 -3.01 0.06 -3.00
C CYS A 107 -4.21 -0.70 -2.43
N VAL A 108 -4.33 -0.77 -1.10
CA VAL A 108 -5.43 -1.47 -0.42
C VAL A 108 -6.78 -0.77 -0.62
N TYR A 109 -6.85 0.55 -0.48
CA TYR A 109 -8.13 1.27 -0.51
C TYR A 109 -8.62 1.62 -1.92
N VAL A 110 -7.71 1.81 -2.88
CA VAL A 110 -8.06 2.14 -4.27
C VAL A 110 -8.05 0.90 -5.16
N GLY A 111 -7.10 -0.01 -4.95
CA GLY A 111 -6.97 -1.28 -5.67
C GLY A 111 -5.94 -1.23 -6.82
N TYR A 112 -5.17 -2.30 -6.98
CA TYR A 112 -4.11 -2.41 -8.00
C TYR A 112 -4.60 -2.23 -9.42
N GLN A 113 -5.72 -2.88 -9.78
CA GLN A 113 -6.31 -2.78 -11.12
C GLN A 113 -6.69 -1.33 -11.45
N ALA A 114 -7.32 -0.62 -10.51
CA ALA A 114 -7.69 0.77 -10.72
C ALA A 114 -6.46 1.68 -10.78
N LEU A 115 -5.45 1.43 -9.96
CA LEU A 115 -4.18 2.15 -10.05
C LEU A 115 -3.48 1.90 -11.40
N GLU A 116 -3.48 0.68 -11.94
CA GLU A 116 -2.85 0.38 -13.24
C GLU A 116 -3.62 0.92 -14.45
N ASN A 117 -4.94 1.11 -14.34
CA ASN A 117 -5.81 1.38 -15.49
C ASN A 117 -6.55 2.72 -15.46
N GLU A 118 -6.78 3.32 -14.29
CA GLU A 118 -7.73 4.43 -14.12
C GLU A 118 -7.11 5.66 -13.44
N PHE A 119 -6.09 5.49 -12.59
CA PHE A 119 -5.46 6.59 -11.85
C PHE A 119 -4.39 7.33 -12.67
N LYS A 120 -4.78 8.33 -13.44
CA LYS A 120 -3.95 9.11 -14.39
C LYS A 120 -3.08 10.19 -13.75
N VAL A 121 -3.14 10.38 -12.43
CA VAL A 121 -2.17 11.25 -11.74
C VAL A 121 -0.79 10.58 -11.80
N PRO A 122 0.30 11.31 -12.10
CA PRO A 122 1.65 10.75 -12.10
C PRO A 122 1.99 10.13 -10.74
N ILE A 123 2.46 8.89 -10.75
CA ILE A 123 2.92 8.16 -9.56
C ILE A 123 4.45 8.12 -9.58
N LEU A 124 5.08 8.48 -8.46
CA LEU A 124 6.51 8.30 -8.27
C LEU A 124 6.84 6.82 -8.03
N GLY A 125 7.68 6.25 -8.88
CA GLY A 125 8.06 4.84 -8.86
C GLY A 125 7.52 4.05 -10.04
N ASN A 126 7.47 2.72 -9.92
CA ASN A 126 6.95 1.84 -10.95
C ASN A 126 5.56 1.34 -10.58
N ARG A 127 4.55 1.81 -11.30
CA ARG A 127 3.14 1.45 -11.13
C ARG A 127 2.90 -0.07 -11.12
N PHE A 128 3.64 -0.82 -11.94
CA PHE A 128 3.49 -2.27 -12.05
C PHE A 128 4.16 -3.06 -10.93
N LEU A 129 5.08 -2.43 -10.19
CA LEU A 129 5.71 -3.05 -9.02
C LEU A 129 4.81 -2.99 -7.78
N LEU A 130 3.76 -2.17 -7.77
CA LEU A 130 2.88 -2.06 -6.60
C LEU A 130 2.24 -3.41 -6.22
N LYS A 131 1.88 -4.24 -7.21
CA LYS A 131 1.27 -5.56 -6.98
C LYS A 131 2.27 -6.68 -6.70
N VAL A 132 3.58 -6.48 -6.87
CA VAL A 132 4.54 -7.59 -6.75
C VAL A 132 4.65 -8.11 -5.32
N GLU A 133 4.19 -7.33 -4.33
CA GLU A 133 4.09 -7.77 -2.94
C GLU A 133 2.85 -8.66 -2.68
N GLU A 134 1.92 -8.75 -3.64
CA GLU A 134 0.74 -9.61 -3.53
C GLU A 134 1.07 -11.08 -3.81
N ARG A 135 0.34 -11.97 -3.15
CA ARG A 135 0.64 -13.41 -3.12
C ARG A 135 0.16 -14.14 -4.37
N ASP A 136 -0.94 -13.66 -4.95
CA ASP A 136 -1.62 -14.21 -6.13
C ASP A 136 -0.99 -13.76 -7.46
N VAL A 137 0.05 -12.93 -7.39
CA VAL A 137 0.81 -12.49 -8.57
C VAL A 137 1.89 -13.52 -8.90
N GLU A 138 1.90 -14.02 -10.13
CA GLU A 138 2.87 -15.01 -10.62
C GLU A 138 4.33 -14.56 -10.38
N ARG A 139 4.62 -13.28 -10.69
CA ARG A 139 5.93 -12.65 -10.49
C ARG A 139 5.95 -11.78 -9.24
N ASN A 140 5.62 -12.38 -8.10
CA ASN A 140 5.61 -11.72 -6.79
C ASN A 140 7.02 -11.58 -6.17
N GLN A 141 7.07 -11.16 -4.91
CA GLN A 141 8.31 -10.98 -4.15
C GLN A 141 9.21 -12.22 -4.12
N TYR A 142 8.65 -13.44 -4.03
CA TYR A 142 9.46 -14.67 -3.98
C TYR A 142 10.11 -14.93 -5.33
N TYR A 143 9.37 -14.73 -6.42
CA TYR A 143 9.93 -14.78 -7.77
C TYR A 143 11.09 -13.78 -7.94
N LEU A 144 10.92 -12.54 -7.47
CA LEU A 144 11.98 -11.52 -7.57
C LEU A 144 13.20 -11.87 -6.73
N MET A 145 13.02 -12.36 -5.50
CA MET A 145 14.11 -12.80 -4.64
C MET A 145 14.89 -13.96 -5.26
N GLU A 146 14.19 -14.96 -5.81
CA GLU A 146 14.81 -16.08 -6.52
C GLU A 146 15.62 -15.60 -7.73
N LYS A 147 15.06 -14.74 -8.59
CA LYS A 147 15.78 -14.20 -9.76
C LYS A 147 16.96 -13.30 -9.39
N ALA A 148 16.91 -12.64 -8.25
CA ALA A 148 17.99 -11.80 -7.74
C ALA A 148 19.05 -12.58 -6.94
N GLY A 149 18.83 -13.87 -6.66
CA GLY A 149 19.72 -14.66 -5.80
C GLY A 149 19.71 -14.21 -4.34
N ILE A 150 18.61 -13.58 -3.89
CA ILE A 150 18.42 -13.17 -2.50
C ILE A 150 17.88 -14.38 -1.72
N PRO A 151 18.57 -14.84 -0.66
CA PRO A 151 18.09 -15.96 0.13
C PRO A 151 16.82 -15.57 0.90
N TYR A 152 15.86 -16.49 0.94
CA TYR A 152 14.63 -16.39 1.73
C TYR A 152 14.35 -17.74 2.43
N PRO A 153 13.49 -17.78 3.46
CA PRO A 153 13.16 -19.02 4.15
C PRO A 153 12.72 -20.14 3.19
N LYS A 154 13.05 -21.39 3.51
CA LYS A 154 12.64 -22.56 2.71
C LYS A 154 11.12 -22.66 2.74
N ILE A 155 10.49 -22.63 1.58
CA ILE A 155 9.04 -22.82 1.47
C ILE A 155 8.73 -24.32 1.39
N PHE A 156 7.86 -24.80 2.26
CA PHE A 156 7.30 -26.16 2.18
C PHE A 156 6.01 -26.12 1.38
N LYS A 157 5.90 -26.97 0.34
CA LYS A 157 4.71 -27.03 -0.51
C LYS A 157 3.62 -27.88 0.10
N ASP A 158 4.02 -28.87 0.90
CA ASP A 158 3.12 -29.79 1.57
C ASP A 158 3.44 -29.82 3.08
N PRO A 159 2.45 -29.67 3.98
CA PRO A 159 2.65 -29.79 5.42
C PRO A 159 3.27 -31.12 5.87
N SER A 160 3.11 -32.19 5.10
CA SER A 160 3.72 -33.50 5.38
C SER A 160 5.25 -33.50 5.25
N GLU A 161 5.82 -32.51 4.55
CA GLU A 161 7.27 -32.34 4.38
C GLU A 161 7.93 -31.60 5.56
N ILE A 162 7.14 -31.13 6.54
CA ILE A 162 7.67 -30.38 7.68
C ILE A 162 8.65 -31.25 8.47
N ASP A 163 9.92 -30.85 8.45
CA ASP A 163 11.05 -31.54 9.09
C ASP A 163 11.72 -30.70 10.20
N ARG A 164 11.18 -29.50 10.48
CA ARG A 164 11.73 -28.51 11.42
C ARG A 164 10.65 -27.54 11.90
N LEU A 165 11.02 -26.63 12.80
CA LEU A 165 10.16 -25.51 13.19
C LEU A 165 9.88 -24.60 11.98
N VAL A 166 8.60 -24.44 11.65
CA VAL A 166 8.10 -23.57 10.58
C VAL A 166 7.11 -22.55 11.14
N LEU A 167 7.00 -21.42 10.45
CA LEU A 167 5.95 -20.42 10.62
C LEU A 167 4.92 -20.56 9.50
N VAL A 168 3.71 -20.95 9.86
CA VAL A 168 2.57 -21.05 8.95
C VAL A 168 1.83 -19.72 8.91
N LYS A 169 1.60 -19.22 7.70
CA LYS A 169 1.06 -17.90 7.43
C LYS A 169 -0.23 -18.02 6.61
N ALA A 170 -1.37 -18.24 7.27
CA ALA A 170 -2.67 -18.36 6.62
C ALA A 170 -3.38 -16.98 6.56
N PRO A 171 -4.21 -16.69 5.54
CA PRO A 171 -5.13 -15.55 5.55
C PRO A 171 -6.08 -15.60 6.75
N GLU A 172 -6.30 -14.47 7.42
CA GLU A 172 -7.29 -14.37 8.49
C GLU A 172 -8.72 -14.39 7.93
N ALA A 173 -9.63 -15.16 8.54
CA ALA A 173 -10.99 -15.33 8.05
C ALA A 173 -11.79 -14.01 7.97
N ALA A 174 -11.69 -13.17 8.98
CA ALA A 174 -12.44 -11.90 9.05
C ALA A 174 -11.85 -10.80 8.16
N ARG A 175 -10.52 -10.80 7.98
CA ARG A 175 -9.78 -9.81 7.20
C ARG A 175 -8.82 -10.54 6.28
N GLY A 176 -9.29 -10.96 5.11
CA GLY A 176 -8.49 -11.78 4.19
C GLY A 176 -7.15 -11.18 3.72
N PHE A 177 -6.93 -9.88 3.92
CA PHE A 177 -5.64 -9.23 3.68
C PHE A 177 -4.63 -9.37 4.84
N GLU A 178 -5.11 -9.62 6.06
CA GLU A 178 -4.31 -9.90 7.25
C GLU A 178 -3.91 -11.39 7.32
N ARG A 179 -2.99 -11.72 8.23
CA ARG A 179 -2.50 -13.08 8.44
C ARG A 179 -2.81 -13.58 9.84
N ALA A 180 -3.31 -14.81 9.92
CA ALA A 180 -3.20 -15.63 11.11
C ALA A 180 -1.89 -16.41 11.04
N PHE A 181 -1.17 -16.42 12.16
CA PHE A 181 0.13 -17.06 12.27
C PHE A 181 0.10 -18.16 13.31
N PHE A 182 0.75 -19.28 13.00
CA PHE A 182 1.06 -20.29 14.01
C PHE A 182 2.38 -20.99 13.68
N LEU A 183 2.99 -21.58 14.70
CA LEU A 183 4.23 -22.34 14.58
C LEU A 183 3.91 -23.83 14.51
N ALA A 184 4.65 -24.62 13.76
CA ALA A 184 4.58 -26.08 13.81
C ALA A 184 5.98 -26.67 13.68
N ALA A 185 6.28 -27.76 14.40
CA ALA A 185 7.57 -28.44 14.30
C ALA A 185 7.49 -29.82 13.61
N SER A 186 6.29 -30.25 13.26
CA SER A 186 6.01 -31.53 12.59
C SER A 186 4.67 -31.47 11.84
N PRO A 187 4.38 -32.42 10.92
CA PRO A 187 3.09 -32.50 10.24
C PRO A 187 1.92 -32.63 11.22
N ARG A 188 2.11 -33.43 12.29
CA ARG A 188 1.11 -33.61 13.33
C ARG A 188 0.79 -32.31 14.07
N GLU A 189 1.83 -31.55 14.47
CA GLU A 189 1.61 -30.25 15.12
C GLU A 189 0.91 -29.24 14.20
N PHE A 190 1.19 -29.32 12.90
CA PHE A 190 0.51 -28.49 11.91
C PHE A 190 -0.99 -28.79 11.90
N GLU A 191 -1.37 -30.07 11.80
CA GLU A 191 -2.78 -30.51 11.80
C GLU A 191 -3.50 -30.08 13.08
N GLU A 192 -2.93 -30.37 14.26
CA GLU A 192 -3.54 -30.05 15.56
C GLU A 192 -3.83 -28.54 15.70
N LYS A 193 -2.87 -27.69 15.30
CA LYS A 193 -3.01 -26.23 15.39
C LYS A 193 -3.93 -25.66 14.31
N ALA A 194 -3.87 -26.19 13.09
CA ALA A 194 -4.75 -25.80 12.01
C ALA A 194 -6.22 -26.07 12.36
N GLU A 195 -6.52 -27.27 12.88
CA GLU A 195 -7.86 -27.64 13.35
C GLU A 195 -8.35 -26.74 14.49
N GLU A 196 -7.47 -26.37 15.42
CA GLU A 196 -7.81 -25.44 16.50
C GLU A 196 -8.23 -24.07 15.94
N LEU A 197 -7.45 -23.52 15.01
CA LEU A 197 -7.72 -22.22 14.40
C LEU A 197 -8.96 -22.23 13.51
N LEU A 198 -9.21 -23.33 12.79
CA LEU A 198 -10.45 -23.54 12.02
C LEU A 198 -11.66 -23.57 12.94
N ARG A 199 -11.61 -24.33 14.04
CA ARG A 199 -12.69 -24.39 15.05
C ARG A 199 -12.97 -23.04 15.69
N LYS A 200 -11.93 -22.22 15.89
CA LYS A 200 -12.05 -20.84 16.40
C LYS A 200 -12.53 -19.84 15.35
N GLY A 201 -12.66 -20.24 14.08
CA GLY A 201 -13.02 -19.36 12.98
C GLY A 201 -11.98 -18.28 12.68
N MET A 202 -10.71 -18.50 13.07
CA MET A 202 -9.61 -17.56 12.80
C MET A 202 -9.09 -17.68 11.37
N ILE A 203 -9.19 -18.87 10.80
CA ILE A 203 -8.82 -19.19 9.41
C ILE A 203 -9.93 -20.01 8.76
N THR A 204 -9.89 -20.12 7.43
CA THR A 204 -10.77 -20.98 6.63
C THR A 204 -9.96 -22.10 5.99
N GLU A 205 -10.62 -23.17 5.53
CA GLU A 205 -9.96 -24.25 4.79
C GLU A 205 -9.26 -23.71 3.53
N GLU A 206 -9.95 -22.89 2.74
CA GLU A 206 -9.38 -22.19 1.58
C GLU A 206 -8.17 -21.31 1.96
N GLY A 207 -8.23 -20.65 3.12
CA GLY A 207 -7.12 -19.86 3.64
C GLY A 207 -5.92 -20.74 4.00
N LEU A 208 -6.16 -21.90 4.60
CA LEU A 208 -5.13 -22.85 4.95
C LEU A 208 -4.47 -23.48 3.72
N GLU A 209 -5.24 -23.80 2.67
CA GLU A 209 -4.70 -24.26 1.38
C GLU A 209 -3.78 -23.23 0.71
N ARG A 210 -4.04 -21.93 0.94
CA ARG A 210 -3.23 -20.81 0.46
C ARG A 210 -2.17 -20.37 1.47
N ALA A 211 -1.98 -21.09 2.57
CA ALA A 211 -1.00 -20.73 3.57
C ALA A 211 0.41 -20.86 3.00
N VAL A 212 1.28 -19.96 3.44
CA VAL A 212 2.71 -20.08 3.18
C VAL A 212 3.36 -20.71 4.41
N ILE A 213 4.14 -21.76 4.20
CA ILE A 213 4.88 -22.48 5.24
C ILE A 213 6.37 -22.21 5.02
N GLU A 214 7.02 -21.54 5.97
CA GLU A 214 8.41 -21.08 5.91
C GLU A 214 9.24 -21.47 7.13
#